data_AF-A0A8T2XVX5-F1
#
_entry.id   AF-A0A8T2XVX5-F1
#
_cell.length_a   1.000
_cell.length_b   1.000
_cell.length_c   1.000
_cell.angle_alpha   90.00
_cell.angle_beta   90.00
_cell.angle_gamma   90.00
#
_symmetry.space_group_name_H-M   'P 1'
#
loop_
_entity.id
_entity.type
_entity.pdbx_description
1 polymer ?
#
loop_
_entity_poly.entity_id
_entity_poly.type
_entity_poly.pdbx_seq_one_letter_code
_entity_poly.pdbx_strand_id
1 'polypeptide(L)'
;MDWGNVTAEDLIGALKEIDWTSPPRPLNEFLSKFTIPRSYSKWSSRLKCNLYYYRTNYFILILLILGVACILRPLAILATALSALAIAFFNDSFAASFSEKVTRTVRKFSPRLAAKMRPPHMPVIRGRPSAKKSVYICGQPRLLFVLLFSAGS
;
A
#
# COMPACT_ATOMS: atom_id res chain seq x y z
N MET A 1 27.20 14.46 22.00
CA MET A 1 27.46 13.84 20.69
C MET A 1 27.27 14.90 19.62
N ASP A 2 28.32 15.18 18.86
CA ASP A 2 28.27 16.15 17.77
C ASP A 2 27.73 15.47 16.50
N TRP A 3 26.40 15.48 16.34
CA TRP A 3 25.70 14.95 15.17
C TRP A 3 25.94 15.75 13.87
N GLY A 4 26.82 16.76 13.91
CA GLY A 4 27.22 17.54 12.73
C GLY A 4 28.00 16.73 11.71
N ASN A 5 28.85 15.80 12.17
CA ASN A 5 29.73 14.99 11.31
C ASN A 5 29.12 13.64 10.89
N VAL A 6 27.99 13.25 11.49
CA VAL A 6 27.32 11.98 11.18
C VAL A 6 26.66 12.08 9.81
N THR A 7 27.02 11.16 8.91
CA THR A 7 26.43 11.12 7.56
C THR A 7 25.01 10.54 7.60
N ALA A 8 24.27 10.63 6.49
CA ALA A 8 22.92 10.06 6.44
C ALA A 8 22.98 8.52 6.42
N GLU A 9 24.03 7.98 5.81
CA GLU A 9 24.34 6.57 5.67
C GLU A 9 24.61 5.94 7.04
N ASP A 10 25.42 6.60 7.88
CA ASP A 10 25.69 6.15 9.24
C ASP A 10 24.41 6.13 10.09
N LEU A 11 23.57 7.15 9.95
CA LEU A 11 22.29 7.22 10.64
C LEU A 11 21.34 6.09 10.20
N ILE A 12 21.27 5.81 8.90
CA ILE A 12 20.46 4.72 8.35
C ILE A 12 20.99 3.36 8.82
N GLY A 13 22.31 3.17 8.82
CA GLY A 13 22.96 1.97 9.34
C GLY A 13 22.59 1.75 10.81
N ALA A 14 22.76 2.79 11.64
CA ALA A 14 22.39 2.74 13.04
C ALA A 14 20.90 2.41 13.22
N LEU A 15 20.00 3.03 12.45
CA LEU A 15 18.56 2.75 12.50
C LEU A 15 18.19 1.31 12.10
N LYS A 16 18.98 0.65 11.25
CA LYS A 16 18.76 -0.75 10.85
C LYS A 16 19.17 -1.75 11.93
N GLU A 17 20.24 -1.48 12.65
CA GLU A 17 20.82 -2.38 13.67
C GLU A 17 20.08 -2.32 15.01
N ILE A 18 19.03 -1.50 15.11
CA ILE A 18 18.38 -1.17 16.36
C ILE A 18 17.40 -2.25 16.84
N ASP A 19 17.52 -2.62 18.11
CA ASP A 19 16.52 -3.42 18.84
C ASP A 19 15.28 -2.59 19.20
N TRP A 20 14.10 -3.13 18.84
CA TRP A 20 12.78 -2.51 19.03
C TRP A 20 12.12 -2.82 20.37
N THR A 21 12.79 -3.58 21.23
CA THR A 21 12.29 -3.97 22.56
C THR A 21 12.36 -2.84 23.59
N SER A 22 13.03 -1.73 23.26
CA SER A 22 13.15 -0.57 24.15
C SER A 22 11.81 0.17 24.28
N PRO A 23 11.35 0.45 25.51
CA PRO A 23 10.11 1.20 25.72
C PRO A 23 10.21 2.63 25.16
N PRO A 24 9.08 3.24 24.74
CA PRO A 24 9.06 4.61 24.28
C PRO A 24 9.49 5.58 25.39
N ARG A 25 10.10 6.69 24.99
CA ARG A 25 10.54 7.74 25.91
C ARG A 25 9.35 8.50 26.49
N PRO A 26 9.45 9.05 27.70
CA PRO A 26 8.32 9.71 28.35
C PRO A 26 7.87 10.96 27.55
N LEU A 27 6.55 11.13 27.43
CA LEU A 27 5.95 12.16 26.58
C LEU A 27 6.22 13.59 27.05
N ASN A 28 6.37 13.79 28.37
CA ASN A 28 6.72 15.08 28.94
C ASN A 28 8.09 15.56 28.43
N GLU A 29 9.06 14.66 28.27
CA GLU A 29 10.37 14.98 27.73
C GLU A 29 10.29 15.28 26.23
N PHE A 30 9.51 14.48 25.51
CA PHE A 30 9.33 14.61 24.06
C PHE A 30 8.73 15.96 23.66
N LEU A 31 7.77 16.49 24.44
CA LEU A 31 7.04 17.72 24.12
C LEU A 31 7.59 18.98 24.78
N SER A 32 8.38 18.87 25.86
CA SER A 32 8.84 20.04 26.64
C SER A 32 10.03 20.77 26.03
N LYS A 33 10.88 20.09 25.27
CA LYS A 33 12.18 20.64 24.82
C LYS A 33 12.14 21.21 23.39
N PHE A 34 11.12 22.00 23.05
CA PHE A 34 11.05 22.65 21.74
C PHE A 34 11.88 23.93 21.71
N THR A 35 13.01 23.90 20.98
CA THR A 35 13.88 25.07 20.80
C THR A 35 14.15 25.31 19.32
N ILE A 36 13.92 26.53 18.83
CA ILE A 36 14.15 26.90 17.44
C ILE A 36 15.66 27.13 17.22
N PRO A 37 16.33 26.35 16.35
CA PRO A 37 17.76 26.52 16.10
C PRO A 37 18.03 27.73 15.19
N ARG A 38 19.12 28.46 15.47
CA ARG A 38 19.52 29.68 14.76
C ARG A 38 20.32 29.45 13.46
N SER A 39 20.73 28.21 13.16
CA SER A 39 21.50 27.89 11.94
C SER A 39 21.14 26.53 11.36
N TYR A 40 21.29 26.37 10.04
CA TYR A 40 20.96 25.13 9.32
C TYR A 40 21.77 23.92 9.82
N SER A 41 23.07 24.10 10.05
CA SER A 41 23.94 23.04 10.61
C SER A 41 23.44 22.55 11.98
N LYS A 42 23.03 23.47 12.87
CA LYS A 42 22.45 23.12 14.17
C LYS A 42 21.09 22.44 14.01
N TRP A 43 20.27 22.87 13.05
CA TRP A 43 18.98 22.24 12.78
C TRP A 43 19.14 20.79 12.30
N SER A 44 20.03 20.55 11.34
CA SER A 44 20.32 19.20 10.81
C SER A 44 20.85 18.28 11.90
N SER A 45 21.80 18.75 12.73
CA SER A 45 22.32 18.00 13.88
C SER A 45 21.22 17.65 14.91
N ARG A 46 20.34 18.61 15.22
CA ARG A 46 19.20 18.39 16.14
C ARG A 46 18.20 17.39 15.57
N LEU A 47 17.92 17.42 14.27
CA LEU A 47 17.06 16.43 13.63
C LEU A 47 17.63 15.02 13.71
N LYS A 48 18.89 14.82 13.33
CA LYS A 48 19.54 13.49 13.39
C LYS A 48 19.51 12.93 14.81
N CYS A 49 19.87 13.78 15.79
CA CYS A 49 19.84 13.43 17.21
C CYS A 49 18.43 13.06 17.68
N ASN A 50 17.43 13.91 17.42
CA ASN A 50 16.06 13.67 17.86
C ASN A 50 15.46 12.43 17.20
N LEU A 51 15.69 12.23 15.90
CA LEU A 51 15.21 11.06 15.16
C LEU A 51 15.74 9.77 15.78
N TYR A 52 17.04 9.73 16.09
CA TYR A 52 17.65 8.57 16.74
C TYR A 52 17.14 8.38 18.18
N TYR A 53 17.04 9.47 18.94
CA TYR A 53 16.69 9.44 20.37
C TYR A 53 15.21 9.11 20.63
N TYR A 54 14.29 9.65 19.82
CA TYR A 54 12.83 9.50 19.95
C TYR A 54 12.22 8.59 18.88
N ARG A 55 13.02 7.73 18.24
CA ARG A 55 12.60 6.82 17.14
C ARG A 55 11.27 6.09 17.39
N THR A 56 11.12 5.47 18.56
CA THR A 56 9.92 4.69 18.94
C THR A 56 8.71 5.61 19.10
N ASN A 57 8.90 6.80 19.68
CA ASN A 57 7.84 7.80 19.84
C ASN A 57 7.35 8.29 18.48
N TYR A 58 8.28 8.57 17.55
CA TYR A 58 7.91 8.94 16.18
C TYR A 58 7.18 7.81 15.46
N PHE A 59 7.63 6.57 15.63
CA PHE A 59 6.95 5.41 15.03
C PHE A 59 5.51 5.27 15.54
N ILE A 60 5.30 5.35 16.85
CA ILE A 60 3.96 5.33 17.45
C ILE A 60 3.11 6.50 16.96
N LEU A 61 3.69 7.70 16.86
CA LEU A 61 3.00 8.88 16.36
C LEU A 61 2.59 8.73 14.89
N ILE A 62 3.43 8.14 14.04
CA ILE A 62 3.10 7.81 12.65
C ILE A 62 1.94 6.80 12.61
N LEU A 63 2.00 5.73 13.41
CA LEU A 63 0.91 4.75 13.49
C LEU A 63 -0.40 5.38 13.99
N LEU A 64 -0.33 6.29 14.96
CA LEU A 64 -1.48 7.01 15.48
C LEU A 64 -2.07 7.92 14.40
N ILE A 65 -1.25 8.74 13.73
CA ILE A 65 -1.71 9.60 12.64
C ILE A 65 -2.32 8.77 11.52
N LEU A 66 -1.69 7.66 11.14
CA LEU A 66 -2.21 6.75 10.13
C LEU A 66 -3.53 6.14 10.59
N GLY A 67 -3.62 5.62 11.82
CA GLY A 67 -4.83 5.06 12.39
C GLY A 67 -5.97 6.07 12.49
N VAL A 68 -5.68 7.30 12.91
CA VAL A 68 -6.66 8.40 12.96
C VAL A 68 -7.07 8.80 11.54
N ALA A 69 -6.14 8.88 10.59
CA ALA A 69 -6.49 9.12 9.19
C ALA A 69 -7.38 8.00 8.63
N CYS A 70 -7.14 6.75 9.02
CA CYS A 70 -8.00 5.61 8.70
C CYS A 70 -9.41 5.76 9.28
N ILE A 71 -9.52 6.18 10.55
CA ILE A 71 -10.80 6.33 11.25
C ILE A 71 -11.58 7.54 10.74
N LEU A 72 -10.91 8.66 10.48
CA LEU A 72 -11.55 9.90 10.05
C LEU A 72 -11.95 9.88 8.58
N ARG A 73 -11.22 9.12 7.74
CA ARG A 73 -11.49 9.04 6.30
C ARG A 73 -11.48 7.59 5.81
N PRO A 74 -12.35 6.72 6.35
CA PRO A 74 -12.41 5.32 5.93
C PRO A 74 -12.77 5.21 4.44
N LEU A 75 -13.57 6.17 3.93
CA LEU A 75 -13.92 6.28 2.52
C LEU A 75 -12.69 6.58 1.63
N ALA A 76 -11.73 7.39 2.10
CA ALA A 76 -10.52 7.67 1.32
C ALA A 76 -9.59 6.45 1.23
N ILE A 77 -9.57 5.61 2.26
CA ILE A 77 -8.83 4.35 2.23
C ILE A 77 -9.51 3.33 1.33
N LEU A 78 -10.84 3.24 1.40
CA LEU A 78 -11.59 2.40 0.49
C LEU A 78 -11.38 2.86 -0.97
N ALA A 79 -11.43 4.16 -1.22
CA ALA A 79 -11.17 4.74 -2.53
C ALA A 79 -9.78 4.42 -3.07
N THR A 80 -8.73 4.57 -2.24
CA THR A 80 -7.36 4.22 -2.64
C THR A 80 -7.19 2.71 -2.86
N ALA A 81 -7.84 1.88 -2.04
CA ALA A 81 -7.83 0.43 -2.23
C ALA A 81 -8.57 0.00 -3.52
N LEU A 82 -9.72 0.59 -3.83
CA LEU A 82 -10.46 0.35 -5.07
C LEU A 82 -9.68 0.85 -6.29
N SER A 83 -9.02 2.01 -6.17
CA SER A 83 -8.12 2.53 -7.21
C SER A 83 -6.93 1.60 -7.46
N ALA A 84 -6.27 1.12 -6.40
CA ALA A 84 -5.17 0.17 -6.51
C ALA A 84 -5.63 -1.15 -7.14
N LEU A 85 -6.85 -1.60 -6.81
CA LEU A 85 -7.45 -2.79 -7.39
C LEU A 85 -7.78 -2.60 -8.89
N ALA A 86 -8.28 -1.43 -9.28
CA ALA A 86 -8.49 -1.06 -10.69
C ALA A 86 -7.16 -1.08 -11.47
N ILE A 87 -6.08 -0.55 -10.88
CA ILE A 87 -4.74 -0.60 -11.45
C ILE A 87 -4.26 -2.06 -11.59
N ALA A 88 -4.47 -2.89 -10.57
CA ALA A 88 -4.08 -4.29 -10.60
C ALA A 88 -4.79 -5.08 -11.72
N PHE A 89 -6.02 -4.73 -12.09
CA PHE A 89 -6.74 -5.36 -13.21
C PHE A 89 -6.19 -5.04 -14.59
N PHE A 90 -5.29 -4.07 -14.74
CA PHE A 90 -4.50 -3.92 -15.97
C PHE A 90 -3.44 -5.00 -16.14
N ASN A 91 -3.04 -5.68 -15.05
CA ASN A 91 -2.12 -6.81 -15.11
C ASN A 91 -2.86 -8.10 -15.52
N ASP A 92 -2.46 -8.69 -16.64
CA ASP A 92 -3.12 -9.88 -17.21
C ASP A 92 -3.05 -11.10 -16.28
N SER A 93 -1.92 -11.32 -15.61
CA SER A 93 -1.73 -12.43 -14.67
C SER A 93 -2.62 -12.28 -13.43
N PHE A 94 -2.75 -11.05 -12.92
CA PHE A 94 -3.64 -10.75 -11.80
C PHE A 94 -5.11 -10.95 -12.19
N ALA A 95 -5.53 -10.40 -13.33
CA ALA A 95 -6.90 -10.51 -13.83
C ALA A 95 -7.33 -11.98 -14.06
N ALA A 96 -6.45 -12.80 -14.64
CA ALA A 96 -6.71 -14.22 -14.86
C ALA A 96 -6.83 -15.00 -13.52
N SER A 97 -5.89 -14.77 -12.60
CA SER A 97 -5.90 -15.41 -11.28
C SER A 97 -7.13 -15.04 -10.46
N PHE A 98 -7.55 -13.78 -10.52
CA PHE A 98 -8.76 -13.30 -9.86
C PHE A 98 -10.02 -13.95 -10.45
N SER A 99 -10.16 -13.94 -11.78
CA SER A 99 -11.28 -14.56 -12.49
C SER A 99 -11.43 -16.04 -12.15
N GLU A 100 -10.31 -16.77 -12.09
CA GLU A 100 -10.30 -18.18 -11.72
C GLU A 100 -10.74 -18.40 -10.27
N LYS A 101 -10.18 -17.63 -9.31
CA LYS A 101 -10.55 -17.73 -7.90
C LYS A 101 -12.04 -17.42 -7.69
N VAL A 102 -12.55 -16.33 -8.26
CA VAL A 102 -13.97 -15.96 -8.17
C VAL A 102 -14.84 -17.05 -8.77
N THR A 103 -14.50 -17.56 -9.96
CA THR A 103 -15.26 -18.63 -10.61
C THR A 103 -15.25 -19.90 -9.78
N ARG A 104 -14.11 -20.29 -9.18
CA ARG A 104 -14.01 -21.45 -8.28
C ARG A 104 -14.87 -21.27 -7.03
N THR A 105 -14.87 -20.09 -6.42
CA THR A 105 -15.71 -19.78 -5.25
C THR A 105 -17.19 -19.84 -5.62
N VAL A 106 -17.59 -19.20 -6.71
CA VAL A 106 -18.99 -19.24 -7.15
C VAL A 106 -19.43 -20.65 -7.55
N ARG A 107 -18.55 -21.49 -8.12
CA ARG A 107 -18.87 -22.91 -8.35
C ARG A 107 -19.24 -23.65 -7.06
N LYS A 108 -18.60 -23.32 -5.93
CA LYS A 108 -18.91 -23.94 -4.63
C LYS A 108 -20.28 -23.50 -4.10
N PHE A 109 -20.69 -22.26 -4.35
CA PHE A 109 -21.99 -21.74 -3.88
C PHE A 109 -23.14 -22.04 -4.84
N SER A 110 -22.91 -21.87 -6.14
CA SER A 110 -23.91 -22.04 -7.20
C SER A 110 -23.27 -22.45 -8.53
N PRO A 111 -23.34 -23.73 -8.91
CA PRO A 111 -22.76 -24.21 -10.16
C PRO A 111 -23.45 -23.61 -11.40
N ARG A 112 -24.73 -23.23 -11.30
CA ARG A 112 -25.48 -22.59 -12.40
C ARG A 112 -24.96 -21.18 -12.69
N LEU A 113 -24.67 -20.39 -11.66
CA LEU A 113 -24.08 -19.05 -11.83
C LEU A 113 -22.68 -19.12 -12.42
N ALA A 114 -21.87 -20.09 -11.99
CA ALA A 114 -20.55 -20.29 -12.55
C ALA A 114 -20.55 -20.71 -14.03
N ALA A 115 -21.57 -21.42 -14.49
CA ALA A 115 -21.74 -21.73 -15.92
C ALA A 115 -22.03 -20.47 -16.74
N LYS A 116 -22.79 -19.51 -16.18
CA LYS A 116 -23.13 -18.23 -16.83
C LYS A 116 -21.96 -17.24 -16.89
N MET A 117 -20.97 -17.38 -15.99
CA MET A 117 -19.76 -16.55 -15.96
C MET A 117 -18.63 -17.06 -16.87
N ARG A 118 -18.85 -18.12 -17.67
CA ARG A 118 -17.85 -18.57 -18.63
C ARG A 118 -17.66 -17.49 -19.71
N PRO A 119 -16.42 -17.19 -20.11
CA PRO A 119 -16.18 -16.26 -21.21
C PRO A 119 -16.87 -16.75 -22.49
N PRO A 120 -17.38 -15.84 -23.33
CA PRO A 120 -17.99 -16.20 -24.61
C PRO A 120 -16.99 -17.03 -25.40
N HIS A 121 -17.46 -18.15 -25.95
CA HIS A 121 -16.62 -19.12 -26.64
C HIS A 121 -16.02 -18.45 -27.89
N MET A 122 -14.79 -17.97 -27.80
CA MET A 122 -14.07 -17.51 -28.98
C MET A 122 -13.70 -18.75 -29.80
N PRO A 123 -14.09 -18.84 -31.08
CA PRO A 123 -13.64 -19.93 -31.93
C PRO A 123 -12.11 -19.86 -31.99
N VAL A 124 -11.46 -20.91 -31.49
CA VAL A 124 -10.00 -21.05 -31.58
C VAL A 124 -9.68 -21.29 -33.05
N ILE A 125 -9.38 -20.22 -33.79
CA ILE A 125 -8.76 -20.36 -35.11
C ILE A 125 -7.34 -20.85 -34.84
N ARG A 126 -7.17 -22.17 -34.96
CA ARG A 126 -5.90 -22.88 -34.77
C ARG A 126 -4.86 -22.27 -35.72
N GLY A 127 -3.84 -21.61 -35.16
CA GLY A 127 -2.66 -21.19 -35.92
C GLY A 127 -2.36 -19.68 -35.99
N ARG A 128 -3.24 -18.78 -35.52
CA ARG A 128 -2.92 -17.34 -35.46
C ARG A 128 -2.82 -16.86 -34.01
N PRO A 129 -1.63 -16.47 -33.49
CA PRO A 129 -1.57 -15.73 -32.24
C PRO A 129 -2.27 -14.39 -32.46
N SER A 130 -3.51 -14.27 -31.97
CA SER A 130 -4.23 -13.00 -32.02
C SER A 130 -3.47 -12.01 -31.14
N ALA A 131 -2.85 -11.01 -31.77
CA ALA A 131 -2.14 -9.91 -31.09
C ALA A 131 -3.06 -9.10 -30.15
N LYS A 132 -4.38 -9.32 -30.20
CA LYS A 132 -5.38 -8.76 -29.29
C LYS A 132 -6.07 -9.88 -28.54
N LYS A 133 -5.38 -10.48 -27.56
CA LYS A 133 -6.00 -11.40 -26.60
C LYS A 133 -6.82 -10.54 -25.62
N SER A 134 -8.10 -10.33 -25.93
CA SER A 134 -9.01 -9.63 -25.01
C SER A 134 -9.13 -10.45 -23.72
N VAL A 135 -8.63 -9.91 -22.61
CA VAL A 135 -8.69 -10.56 -21.29
C VAL A 135 -10.07 -10.33 -20.69
N TYR A 136 -10.75 -11.43 -20.34
CA TYR A 136 -12.07 -11.43 -19.73
C TYR A 136 -11.99 -11.84 -18.27
N ILE A 137 -12.73 -11.14 -17.42
CA ILE A 137 -12.90 -11.44 -16.00
C ILE A 137 -14.34 -11.89 -15.81
N CYS A 138 -14.58 -13.13 -15.35
CA CYS A 138 -15.92 -13.70 -15.19
C CYS A 138 -16.85 -13.55 -16.42
N GLY A 139 -16.26 -13.57 -17.63
CA GLY A 139 -16.98 -13.43 -18.91
C GLY A 139 -17.32 -12.01 -19.35
N GLN A 140 -16.92 -11.00 -18.59
CA GLN A 140 -17.02 -9.58 -18.96
C GLN A 140 -15.64 -9.00 -19.33
N PRO A 141 -15.57 -7.94 -20.17
CA PRO A 141 -14.30 -7.32 -20.52
C PRO A 141 -13.64 -6.70 -19.28
N ARG A 142 -12.31 -6.84 -19.15
CA ARG A 142 -11.55 -6.30 -17.99
C ARG A 142 -11.80 -4.81 -17.73
N LEU A 143 -12.05 -4.03 -18.78
CA LEU A 143 -12.35 -2.60 -18.72
C LEU A 143 -13.60 -2.30 -17.89
N LEU A 144 -14.60 -3.18 -17.90
CA LEU A 144 -15.80 -3.00 -17.07
C LEU A 144 -15.44 -3.04 -15.58
N PHE A 145 -14.59 -3.98 -15.17
CA PHE A 145 -14.13 -4.05 -13.78
C PHE A 145 -13.28 -2.83 -13.42
N VAL A 146 -12.35 -2.43 -14.29
CA VAL A 146 -11.55 -1.21 -14.09
C VAL A 146 -12.45 0.02 -13.91
N LEU A 147 -13.48 0.19 -14.76
CA LEU A 147 -14.42 1.30 -14.66
C LEU A 147 -15.29 1.23 -13.40
N LEU A 148 -15.78 0.04 -13.02
CA LEU A 148 -16.57 -0.14 -11.80
C LEU A 148 -15.76 0.18 -10.54
N PHE A 149 -14.53 -0.32 -10.46
CA PHE A 149 -13.65 -0.06 -9.33
C PHE A 149 -13.16 1.40 -9.30
N SER A 150 -12.97 2.02 -10.47
CA SER A 150 -12.63 3.45 -10.58
C SER A 150 -13.81 4.39 -10.34
N ALA A 151 -15.06 3.95 -10.54
CA ALA A 151 -16.25 4.75 -10.25
C ALA A 151 -16.65 4.68 -8.76
N GLY A 152 -16.24 3.60 -8.07
CA GLY A 152 -16.45 3.43 -6.64
C GLY A 152 -15.35 4.06 -5.77
N SER A 153 -14.28 4.56 -6.38
CA SER A 153 -13.18 5.27 -5.73
C SER A 153 -13.39 6.78 -5.70
#